data_AF-A0A9D2GGH1-F1
#
_entry.id   AF-A0A9D2GGH1-F1
#
_cell.length_a   1.000
_cell.length_b   1.000
_cell.length_c   1.000
_cell.angle_alpha   90.00
_cell.angle_beta   90.00
_cell.angle_gamma   90.00
#
_symmetry.space_group_name_H-M   'P 1'
#
loop_
_entity.id
_entity.type
_entity.pdbx_description
1 polymer ?
#
loop_
_entity_poly.entity_id
_entity_poly.type
_entity_poly.pdbx_seq_one_letter_code
_entity_poly.pdbx_strand_id
1 'polypeptide(L)'
;MMKIRRKLSSLAFCLCMILALVQPGAAFGAAGASLVLNYGYSGVKFQIYQVADEQKRLTEDFAGYDISLDHDTNAEWQTLAMELEELAEQDQIAPSEEQATGDNGKVQFSGLEEGWYLVTGSPMNISGVRYKAVPFVVNLTEGIPVKADVKHSPDPEDPTDPEEPTNPSDPGDSGGGDSDGGGGNPGGPGGGSTSITDPDVPLGPGEPEGETAEVPKEEVPLARLPQTGQLWWPVPLLLTGGCLLLVAGIMQRKGETSSHER
;
A
#
# COMPACT_ATOMS: atom_id res chain seq x y z
N MET A 1 52.12 1.80 -20.21
CA MET A 1 50.96 2.33 -19.43
C MET A 1 49.73 2.77 -20.25
N MET A 2 49.64 2.62 -21.59
CA MET A 2 48.49 3.17 -22.36
C MET A 2 47.23 2.30 -22.49
N LYS A 3 47.28 0.98 -22.23
CA LYS A 3 46.12 0.08 -22.45
C LYS A 3 44.99 0.25 -21.41
N ILE A 4 45.33 0.65 -20.18
CA ILE A 4 44.37 0.78 -19.05
C ILE A 4 43.45 2.00 -19.22
N ARG A 5 43.96 3.14 -19.70
CA ARG A 5 43.16 4.37 -19.87
C ARG A 5 42.01 4.20 -20.89
N ARG A 6 42.20 3.36 -21.92
CA ARG A 6 41.13 3.02 -22.89
C ARG A 6 40.04 2.13 -22.27
N LYS A 7 40.43 1.15 -21.44
CA LYS A 7 39.48 0.30 -20.71
C LYS A 7 38.69 1.08 -19.67
N LEU A 8 39.32 2.01 -18.94
CA LEU A 8 38.65 2.85 -17.95
C LEU A 8 37.62 3.80 -18.59
N SER A 9 37.94 4.39 -19.75
CA SER A 9 36.98 5.21 -20.51
C SER A 9 35.80 4.40 -21.06
N SER A 10 36.03 3.15 -21.49
CA SER A 10 34.96 2.26 -21.94
C SER A 10 34.09 1.80 -20.77
N LEU A 11 34.68 1.51 -19.61
CA LEU A 11 33.97 1.12 -18.40
C LEU A 11 33.10 2.27 -17.87
N ALA A 12 33.64 3.50 -17.84
CA ALA A 12 32.89 4.69 -17.49
C ALA A 12 31.73 4.96 -18.47
N PHE A 13 31.94 4.77 -19.78
CA PHE A 13 30.89 4.93 -20.78
C PHE A 13 29.77 3.89 -20.62
N CYS A 14 30.11 2.61 -20.41
CA CYS A 14 29.12 1.57 -20.11
C CYS A 14 28.40 1.83 -18.77
N LEU A 15 29.11 2.29 -17.74
CA LEU A 15 28.53 2.65 -16.45
C LEU A 15 27.56 3.83 -16.58
N CYS A 16 27.89 4.86 -17.36
CA CYS A 16 26.98 5.96 -17.68
C CYS A 16 25.78 5.51 -18.52
N MET A 17 25.96 4.54 -19.43
CA MET A 17 24.84 4.00 -20.22
C MET A 17 23.88 3.18 -19.36
N ILE A 18 24.40 2.41 -18.39
CA ILE A 18 23.61 1.65 -17.42
C ILE A 18 22.92 2.60 -16.41
N LEU A 19 23.59 3.67 -15.95
CA LEU A 19 22.96 4.72 -15.14
C LEU A 19 21.92 5.56 -15.91
N ALA A 20 22.04 5.66 -17.24
CA ALA A 20 21.01 6.28 -18.09
C ALA A 20 19.82 5.35 -18.38
N LEU A 21 19.94 4.04 -18.12
CA LEU A 21 18.84 3.07 -18.18
C LEU A 21 18.02 3.03 -16.89
N VAL A 22 18.56 3.53 -15.78
CA VAL A 22 17.81 3.77 -14.53
C VAL A 22 17.32 5.22 -14.52
N GLN A 23 16.30 5.50 -15.35
CA GLN A 23 15.44 6.67 -15.16
C GLN A 23 14.21 6.23 -14.36
N PRO A 24 13.75 6.99 -13.35
CA PRO A 24 12.39 6.86 -12.85
C PRO A 24 11.43 6.97 -14.04
N GLY A 25 10.47 6.06 -14.12
CA GLY A 25 9.69 5.82 -15.34
C GLY A 25 9.15 7.12 -15.94
N ALA A 26 9.58 7.43 -17.16
CA ALA A 26 8.85 8.36 -18.00
C ALA A 26 7.51 7.68 -18.31
N ALA A 27 6.46 8.08 -17.59
CA ALA A 27 5.11 7.63 -17.84
C ALA A 27 4.72 8.05 -19.26
N PHE A 28 4.88 7.12 -20.20
CA PHE A 28 4.02 7.13 -21.38
C PHE A 28 2.58 7.09 -20.86
N GLY A 29 1.70 7.88 -21.48
CA GLY A 29 0.27 7.67 -21.31
C GLY A 29 -0.06 6.32 -21.91
N ALA A 30 -0.03 5.28 -21.08
CA ALA A 30 -0.48 3.96 -21.46
C ALA A 30 -1.98 4.05 -21.71
N ALA A 31 -2.43 3.58 -22.87
CA ALA A 31 -3.83 3.23 -23.05
C ALA A 31 -4.16 2.11 -22.03
N GLY A 32 -5.36 2.15 -21.46
CA GLY A 32 -5.76 1.35 -20.31
C GLY A 32 -6.19 2.18 -19.09
N ALA A 33 -6.65 1.48 -18.06
CA ALA A 33 -7.11 2.07 -16.82
C ALA A 33 -5.95 2.56 -15.92
N SER A 34 -6.29 3.38 -14.92
CA SER A 34 -5.32 3.88 -13.95
C SER A 34 -5.91 3.97 -12.54
N LEU A 35 -5.11 3.56 -11.56
CA LEU A 35 -5.43 3.58 -10.15
C LEU A 35 -4.36 4.39 -9.40
N VAL A 36 -4.80 5.39 -8.63
CA VAL A 36 -3.94 6.21 -7.77
C VAL A 36 -4.30 5.94 -6.31
N LEU A 37 -3.35 5.43 -5.54
CA LEU A 37 -3.52 5.23 -4.11
C LEU A 37 -2.88 6.37 -3.33
N ASN A 38 -3.56 6.83 -2.29
CA ASN A 38 -3.05 7.75 -1.29
C ASN A 38 -3.01 7.02 0.06
N TYR A 39 -1.81 6.79 0.59
CA TYR A 39 -1.62 6.09 1.86
C TYR A 39 -0.97 6.98 2.94
N GLY A 40 -0.38 8.11 2.54
CA GLY A 40 0.26 9.06 3.45
C GLY A 40 1.66 8.67 3.93
N TYR A 41 2.06 7.42 3.79
CA TYR A 41 3.41 6.91 4.11
C TYR A 41 4.20 6.57 2.85
N SER A 42 5.51 6.87 2.86
CA SER A 42 6.45 6.61 1.76
C SER A 42 7.14 5.25 1.91
N GLY A 43 7.57 4.66 0.80
CA GLY A 43 8.31 3.39 0.75
C GLY A 43 7.45 2.15 0.99
N VAL A 44 6.12 2.30 1.06
CA VAL A 44 5.19 1.20 1.32
C VAL A 44 4.83 0.56 -0.02
N LYS A 45 5.14 -0.72 -0.15
CA LYS A 45 4.87 -1.53 -1.33
C LYS A 45 3.38 -1.88 -1.40
N PHE A 46 2.73 -1.48 -2.49
CA PHE A 46 1.40 -1.91 -2.89
C PHE A 46 1.49 -2.94 -4.02
N GLN A 47 0.60 -3.91 -3.97
CA GLN A 47 0.46 -5.00 -4.93
C GLN A 47 -0.98 -5.00 -5.41
N ILE A 48 -1.20 -5.17 -6.71
CA ILE A 48 -2.54 -5.30 -7.28
C ILE A 48 -2.64 -6.61 -8.06
N TYR A 49 -3.81 -7.25 -7.97
CA TYR A 49 -4.09 -8.54 -8.59
C TYR A 49 -5.40 -8.41 -9.39
N GLN A 50 -5.35 -8.67 -10.69
CA GLN A 50 -6.53 -8.72 -11.55
C GLN A 50 -7.33 -9.99 -11.21
N VAL A 51 -8.44 -9.83 -10.48
CA VAL A 51 -9.30 -10.92 -10.02
C VAL A 51 -10.22 -11.37 -11.15
N ALA A 52 -10.74 -10.42 -11.95
CA ALA A 52 -11.61 -10.70 -13.09
C ALA A 52 -11.51 -9.62 -14.18
N ASP A 53 -11.95 -9.97 -15.40
CA ASP A 53 -12.16 -9.02 -16.49
C ASP A 53 -13.40 -8.12 -16.29
N GLU A 54 -13.62 -7.18 -17.22
CA GLU A 54 -14.79 -6.30 -17.27
C GLU A 54 -16.13 -7.08 -17.21
N GLN A 55 -16.17 -8.30 -17.80
CA GLN A 55 -17.33 -9.17 -17.81
C GLN A 55 -17.46 -10.07 -16.56
N LYS A 56 -16.69 -9.78 -15.49
CA LYS A 56 -16.62 -10.55 -14.23
C LYS A 56 -16.19 -12.00 -14.41
N ARG A 57 -15.44 -12.32 -15.47
CA ARG A 57 -14.85 -13.64 -15.64
C ARG A 57 -13.54 -13.66 -14.87
N LEU A 58 -13.42 -14.57 -13.91
CA LEU A 58 -12.21 -14.73 -13.11
C LEU A 58 -10.99 -15.01 -14.00
N THR A 59 -9.86 -14.39 -13.69
CA THR A 59 -8.57 -14.62 -14.38
C THR A 59 -8.02 -16.00 -14.05
N GLU A 60 -7.02 -16.49 -14.78
CA GLU A 60 -6.51 -17.88 -14.62
C GLU A 60 -6.06 -18.19 -13.19
N ASP A 61 -5.41 -17.23 -12.52
CA ASP A 61 -4.96 -17.36 -11.13
C ASP A 61 -6.11 -17.43 -10.11
N PHE A 62 -7.29 -16.87 -10.43
CA PHE A 62 -8.46 -16.85 -9.54
C PHE A 62 -9.60 -17.78 -9.98
N ALA A 63 -9.54 -18.38 -11.17
CA ALA A 63 -10.59 -19.22 -11.75
C ALA A 63 -10.83 -20.56 -11.01
N GLY A 64 -9.94 -20.93 -10.07
CA GLY A 64 -10.08 -22.12 -9.23
C GLY A 64 -10.97 -21.96 -8.00
N TYR A 65 -11.36 -20.72 -7.65
CA TYR A 65 -12.06 -20.39 -6.40
C TYR A 65 -13.50 -19.93 -6.63
N ASP A 66 -14.35 -20.07 -5.61
CA ASP A 66 -15.75 -19.65 -5.63
C ASP A 66 -15.86 -18.17 -5.21
N ILE A 67 -15.48 -17.27 -6.13
CA ILE A 67 -15.44 -15.82 -5.90
C ILE A 67 -16.68 -15.14 -6.48
N SER A 68 -17.46 -14.48 -5.62
CA SER A 68 -18.50 -13.55 -6.05
C SER A 68 -17.93 -12.14 -6.26
N LEU A 69 -18.44 -11.43 -7.25
CA LEU A 69 -18.19 -10.00 -7.47
C LEU A 69 -19.52 -9.22 -7.51
N ASP A 70 -20.58 -9.79 -6.93
CA ASP A 70 -21.92 -9.22 -6.85
C ASP A 70 -22.30 -9.03 -5.37
N HIS A 71 -21.82 -7.90 -4.80
CA HIS A 71 -22.09 -7.50 -3.41
C HIS A 71 -22.68 -6.09 -3.34
N ASP A 72 -23.68 -5.91 -2.46
CA ASP A 72 -24.41 -4.66 -2.30
C ASP A 72 -23.84 -3.77 -1.18
N THR A 73 -23.08 -4.33 -0.24
CA THR A 73 -22.58 -3.61 0.93
C THR A 73 -21.06 -3.51 0.98
N ASN A 74 -20.56 -2.37 1.51
CA ASN A 74 -19.12 -2.18 1.77
C ASN A 74 -18.54 -3.22 2.74
N ALA A 75 -19.36 -3.83 3.60
CA ALA A 75 -18.91 -4.85 4.54
C ALA A 75 -18.61 -6.18 3.81
N GLU A 76 -19.47 -6.59 2.88
CA GLU A 76 -19.23 -7.77 2.05
C GLU A 76 -18.01 -7.58 1.13
N TRP A 77 -17.89 -6.41 0.47
CA TRP A 77 -16.71 -6.06 -0.31
C TRP A 77 -15.41 -6.07 0.51
N GLN A 78 -15.47 -5.66 1.78
CA GLN A 78 -14.33 -5.68 2.69
C GLN A 78 -13.96 -7.10 3.13
N THR A 79 -14.95 -7.96 3.39
CA THR A 79 -14.74 -9.38 3.70
C THR A 79 -14.11 -10.10 2.52
N LEU A 80 -14.67 -9.94 1.31
CA LEU A 80 -14.11 -10.49 0.08
C LEU A 80 -12.65 -10.06 -0.12
N ALA A 81 -12.34 -8.77 0.10
CA ALA A 81 -10.98 -8.27 -0.08
C ALA A 81 -9.99 -8.87 0.92
N MET A 82 -10.43 -9.20 2.13
CA MET A 82 -9.60 -9.90 3.12
C MET A 82 -9.39 -11.38 2.75
N GLU A 83 -10.45 -12.07 2.32
CA GLU A 83 -10.38 -13.46 1.83
C GLU A 83 -9.45 -13.59 0.61
N LEU A 84 -9.56 -12.66 -0.35
CA LEU A 84 -8.69 -12.63 -1.54
C LEU A 84 -7.23 -12.26 -1.19
N GLU A 85 -6.98 -11.44 -0.18
CA GLU A 85 -5.61 -11.16 0.31
C GLU A 85 -4.98 -12.39 0.97
N GLU A 86 -5.72 -13.06 1.86
CA GLU A 86 -5.28 -14.30 2.50
C GLU A 86 -5.01 -15.41 1.48
N LEU A 87 -5.91 -15.57 0.50
CA LEU A 87 -5.76 -16.50 -0.63
C LEU A 87 -4.51 -16.21 -1.46
N ALA A 88 -4.29 -14.95 -1.84
CA ALA A 88 -3.11 -14.55 -2.62
C ALA A 88 -1.79 -14.78 -1.85
N GLU A 89 -1.79 -14.56 -0.53
CA GLU A 89 -0.64 -14.84 0.35
C GLU A 89 -0.42 -16.35 0.56
N GLN A 90 -1.49 -17.13 0.76
CA GLN A 90 -1.44 -18.58 1.01
C GLN A 90 -0.94 -19.35 -0.22
N ASP A 91 -1.52 -19.06 -1.39
CA ASP A 91 -1.24 -19.79 -2.63
C ASP A 91 -0.14 -19.11 -3.48
N GLN A 92 0.45 -18.04 -2.95
CA GLN A 92 1.58 -17.28 -3.52
C GLN A 92 1.32 -16.76 -4.95
N ILE A 93 0.11 -16.22 -5.16
CA ILE A 93 -0.29 -15.64 -6.45
C ILE A 93 0.63 -14.44 -6.77
N ALA A 94 1.04 -14.32 -8.04
CA ALA A 94 1.86 -13.21 -8.48
C ALA A 94 1.01 -11.94 -8.68
N PRO A 95 1.43 -10.76 -8.20
CA PRO A 95 0.72 -9.52 -8.48
C PRO A 95 0.84 -9.12 -9.95
N SER A 96 -0.26 -8.61 -10.51
CA SER A 96 -0.33 -8.04 -11.86
C SER A 96 0.58 -6.82 -11.99
N GLU A 97 0.60 -5.95 -10.98
CA GLU A 97 1.63 -4.92 -10.79
C GLU A 97 2.00 -4.75 -9.32
N GLU A 98 3.25 -4.34 -9.07
CA GLU A 98 3.79 -4.00 -7.76
C GLU A 98 4.52 -2.66 -7.82
N GLN A 99 4.19 -1.73 -6.91
CA GLN A 99 4.87 -0.44 -6.84
C GLN A 99 4.87 0.11 -5.40
N ALA A 100 5.97 0.78 -5.01
CA ALA A 100 6.07 1.44 -3.70
C ALA A 100 5.61 2.90 -3.74
N THR A 101 5.05 3.39 -2.63
CA THR A 101 4.69 4.81 -2.48
C THR A 101 5.92 5.72 -2.52
N GLY A 102 5.80 6.83 -3.26
CA GLY A 102 6.83 7.87 -3.31
C GLY A 102 6.90 8.73 -2.04
N ASP A 103 7.79 9.72 -2.03
CA ASP A 103 7.97 10.65 -0.89
C ASP A 103 6.69 11.45 -0.54
N ASN A 104 5.74 11.51 -1.47
CA ASN A 104 4.43 12.16 -1.29
C ASN A 104 3.37 11.25 -0.65
N GLY A 105 3.71 10.01 -0.28
CA GLY A 105 2.79 9.02 0.29
C GLY A 105 1.78 8.43 -0.70
N LYS A 106 2.06 8.51 -2.01
CA LYS A 106 1.17 8.06 -3.09
C LYS A 106 1.88 7.13 -4.06
N VAL A 107 1.10 6.30 -4.75
CA VAL A 107 1.54 5.35 -5.78
C VAL A 107 0.52 5.37 -6.94
N GLN A 108 0.96 5.14 -8.18
CA GLN A 108 0.09 5.15 -9.35
C GLN A 108 0.40 3.99 -10.30
N PHE A 109 -0.62 3.17 -10.52
CA PHE A 109 -0.67 2.11 -11.53
C PHE A 109 -1.34 2.66 -12.80
N SER A 110 -0.83 2.34 -13.99
CA SER A 110 -1.26 2.94 -15.27
C SER A 110 -1.05 2.00 -16.44
N GLY A 111 -2.04 1.89 -17.33
CA GLY A 111 -2.00 0.94 -18.45
C GLY A 111 -2.57 -0.42 -18.07
N LEU A 112 -3.41 -0.45 -17.05
CA LEU A 112 -4.10 -1.65 -16.58
C LEU A 112 -5.20 -2.05 -17.55
N GLU A 113 -5.46 -3.35 -17.66
CA GLU A 113 -6.65 -3.86 -18.34
C GLU A 113 -7.92 -3.50 -17.56
N GLU A 114 -9.07 -3.45 -18.24
CA GLU A 114 -10.36 -3.22 -17.58
C GLU A 114 -10.80 -4.45 -16.78
N GLY A 115 -11.38 -4.23 -15.61
CA GLY A 115 -11.87 -5.30 -14.74
C GLY A 115 -11.73 -5.03 -13.25
N TRP A 116 -11.79 -6.11 -12.48
CA TRP A 116 -11.82 -6.09 -11.02
C TRP A 116 -10.46 -6.44 -10.45
N TYR A 117 -9.93 -5.56 -9.59
CA TYR A 117 -8.62 -5.69 -8.98
C TYR A 117 -8.72 -5.76 -7.46
N LEU A 118 -8.03 -6.71 -6.85
CA LEU A 118 -7.66 -6.66 -5.44
C LEU A 118 -6.47 -5.70 -5.28
N VAL A 119 -6.49 -4.88 -4.24
CA VAL A 119 -5.40 -4.00 -3.84
C VAL A 119 -4.94 -4.37 -2.44
N THR A 120 -3.67 -4.74 -2.28
CA THR A 120 -3.06 -5.08 -0.99
C THR A 120 -1.80 -4.24 -0.73
N GLY A 121 -1.40 -4.09 0.53
CA GLY A 121 -0.24 -3.31 0.93
C GLY A 121 0.63 -4.04 1.96
N SER A 122 1.93 -4.08 1.71
CA SER A 122 2.90 -4.72 2.60
C SER A 122 2.86 -4.11 4.01
N PRO A 123 3.00 -4.94 5.07
CA PRO A 123 2.98 -4.45 6.44
C PRO A 123 4.14 -3.48 6.71
N MET A 124 3.85 -2.43 7.48
CA MET A 124 4.81 -1.40 7.87
C MET A 124 4.85 -1.25 9.40
N ASN A 125 5.99 -0.87 9.95
CA ASN A 125 6.11 -0.60 11.39
C ASN A 125 6.03 0.91 11.64
N ILE A 126 5.05 1.34 12.44
CA ILE A 126 4.86 2.73 12.87
C ILE A 126 4.97 2.76 14.39
N SER A 127 5.95 3.51 14.92
CA SER A 127 6.15 3.69 16.38
C SER A 127 6.28 2.38 17.18
N GLY A 128 6.73 1.29 16.55
CA GLY A 128 6.89 -0.04 17.16
C GLY A 128 5.72 -1.00 16.93
N VAL A 129 4.56 -0.51 16.49
CA VAL A 129 3.39 -1.33 16.14
C VAL A 129 3.43 -1.67 14.65
N ARG A 130 3.13 -2.91 14.29
CA ARG A 130 2.95 -3.32 12.89
C ARG A 130 1.55 -2.95 12.41
N TYR A 131 1.46 -2.36 11.23
CA TYR A 131 0.22 -2.00 10.55
C TYR A 131 0.20 -2.62 9.16
N LYS A 132 -0.96 -3.19 8.77
CA LYS A 132 -1.23 -3.62 7.40
C LYS A 132 -2.14 -2.59 6.72
N ALA A 133 -1.98 -2.40 5.42
CA ALA A 133 -2.99 -1.67 4.65
C ALA A 133 -4.29 -2.50 4.67
N VAL A 134 -5.44 -1.85 4.76
CA VAL A 134 -6.73 -2.54 4.66
C VAL A 134 -6.95 -2.90 3.20
N PRO A 135 -7.03 -4.19 2.82
CA PRO A 135 -7.22 -4.58 1.43
C PRO A 135 -8.60 -4.17 0.94
N PHE A 136 -8.74 -3.92 -0.36
CA PHE A 136 -10.03 -3.61 -0.97
C PHE A 136 -10.08 -4.07 -2.43
N VAL A 137 -11.28 -4.32 -2.94
CA VAL A 137 -11.53 -4.63 -4.34
C VAL A 137 -12.02 -3.37 -5.06
N VAL A 138 -11.56 -3.15 -6.30
CA VAL A 138 -11.91 -1.99 -7.12
C VAL A 138 -12.15 -2.39 -8.58
N ASN A 139 -13.19 -1.83 -9.20
CA ASN A 139 -13.41 -1.95 -10.63
C ASN A 139 -12.70 -0.78 -11.36
N LEU A 140 -11.91 -1.10 -12.39
CA LEU A 140 -11.14 -0.15 -13.17
C LEU A 140 -11.59 -0.20 -14.64
N THR A 141 -11.81 0.98 -15.22
CA THR A 141 -12.18 1.17 -16.64
C THR A 141 -11.25 2.16 -17.33
N GLU A 142 -11.07 2.03 -18.64
CA GLU A 142 -10.17 2.88 -19.42
C GLU A 142 -10.64 4.34 -19.40
N GLY A 143 -9.68 5.26 -19.31
CA GLY A 143 -9.94 6.70 -19.35
C GLY A 143 -10.54 7.32 -18.07
N ILE A 144 -10.96 6.52 -17.08
CA ILE A 144 -11.45 7.00 -15.78
C ILE A 144 -10.42 6.68 -14.68
N PRO A 145 -9.58 7.64 -14.25
CA PRO A 145 -8.59 7.40 -13.21
C PRO A 145 -9.26 7.28 -11.84
N VAL A 146 -9.23 6.07 -11.26
CA VAL A 146 -9.77 5.81 -9.92
C VAL A 146 -8.76 6.28 -8.86
N LYS A 147 -9.27 6.85 -7.77
CA LYS A 147 -8.47 7.36 -6.64
C LYS A 147 -9.00 6.78 -5.34
N ALA A 148 -8.11 6.20 -4.54
CA ALA A 148 -8.45 5.62 -3.24
C ALA A 148 -7.56 6.19 -2.13
N ASP A 149 -8.19 6.66 -1.05
CA ASP A 149 -7.52 6.95 0.22
C ASP A 149 -7.50 5.67 1.05
N VAL A 150 -6.32 5.06 1.16
CA VAL A 150 -6.16 3.71 1.70
C VAL A 150 -6.00 3.75 3.22
N LYS A 151 -6.83 2.98 3.92
CA LYS A 151 -6.78 2.84 5.38
C LYS A 151 -5.71 1.84 5.80
N HIS A 152 -5.30 1.90 7.06
CA HIS A 152 -4.45 0.91 7.70
C HIS A 152 -5.04 0.52 9.05
N SER A 153 -4.85 -0.74 9.42
CA SER A 153 -5.21 -1.29 10.72
C SER A 153 -3.94 -1.82 11.40
N PRO A 154 -3.85 -1.81 12.75
CA PRO A 154 -2.85 -2.61 13.44
C PRO A 154 -2.99 -4.05 12.95
N ASP A 155 -1.86 -4.64 12.58
CA ASP A 155 -1.78 -6.09 12.39
C ASP A 155 -2.02 -6.70 13.78
N PRO A 156 -3.03 -7.59 13.99
CA PRO A 156 -3.23 -8.21 15.27
C PRO A 156 -1.96 -8.98 15.63
N GLU A 157 -1.26 -8.53 16.67
CA GLU A 157 -0.09 -9.24 17.17
C GLU A 157 -0.53 -10.66 17.52
N ASP A 158 0.02 -11.66 16.80
CA ASP A 158 -0.03 -13.06 17.19
C ASP A 158 0.37 -13.09 18.68
N PRO A 159 -0.55 -13.47 19.59
CA PRO A 159 -0.45 -13.10 21.00
C PRO A 159 0.90 -13.55 21.54
N THR A 160 1.68 -12.58 22.02
CA THR A 160 3.02 -12.82 22.57
C THR A 160 2.97 -14.03 23.48
N ASP A 161 3.70 -15.08 23.10
CA ASP A 161 3.82 -16.33 23.83
C ASP A 161 3.97 -16.01 25.32
N PRO A 162 2.99 -16.38 26.18
CA PRO A 162 2.93 -15.87 27.55
C PRO A 162 4.22 -16.23 28.27
N GLU A 163 4.95 -15.20 28.73
CA GLU A 163 6.30 -15.33 29.31
C GLU A 163 6.38 -16.58 30.19
N GLU A 164 7.18 -17.56 29.76
CA GLU A 164 7.31 -18.85 30.45
C GLU A 164 7.63 -18.56 31.92
N PRO A 165 6.79 -19.00 32.88
CA PRO A 165 6.86 -18.51 34.25
C PRO A 165 8.21 -18.90 34.84
N THR A 166 9.03 -17.90 35.12
CA THR A 166 10.39 -18.08 35.66
C THR A 166 10.33 -18.85 36.98
N ASN A 167 10.54 -20.16 36.88
CA ASN A 167 10.43 -21.10 37.99
C ASN A 167 11.45 -20.72 39.07
N PRO A 168 11.04 -20.20 40.24
CA PRO A 168 11.98 -19.80 41.27
C PRO A 168 12.66 -21.05 41.83
N SER A 169 13.98 -21.12 41.68
CA SER A 169 14.76 -22.27 42.11
C SER A 169 14.62 -22.49 43.62
N ASP A 170 14.19 -23.69 43.98
CA ASP A 170 14.01 -24.20 45.33
C ASP A 170 15.32 -24.17 46.16
N PRO A 171 15.27 -23.64 47.40
CA PRO A 171 16.18 -24.02 48.47
C PRO A 171 15.38 -24.55 49.67
N GLY A 172 15.13 -25.86 49.71
CA GLY A 172 14.55 -26.49 50.89
C GLY A 172 15.47 -26.41 52.11
N ASP A 173 14.89 -26.33 53.31
CA ASP A 173 15.11 -27.28 54.41
C ASP A 173 14.29 -26.93 55.69
N SER A 174 13.81 -27.98 56.36
CA SER A 174 13.50 -28.13 57.80
C SER A 174 12.59 -27.15 58.59
N GLY A 175 11.58 -27.73 59.25
CA GLY A 175 11.03 -27.22 60.53
C GLY A 175 9.52 -27.45 60.74
N GLY A 176 9.13 -28.53 61.44
CA GLY A 176 7.72 -28.85 61.72
C GLY A 176 7.17 -28.35 63.08
N GLY A 177 5.89 -28.58 63.34
CA GLY A 177 5.22 -28.35 64.64
C GLY A 177 3.68 -28.44 64.55
N ASP A 178 3.06 -29.24 65.43
CA ASP A 178 1.64 -29.68 65.38
C ASP A 178 0.61 -28.78 66.12
N SER A 179 -0.69 -29.13 65.96
CA SER A 179 -1.86 -28.80 66.83
C SER A 179 -2.36 -27.32 66.88
N ASP A 180 -3.63 -26.95 67.13
CA ASP A 180 -4.99 -27.58 67.23
C ASP A 180 -6.05 -26.42 67.17
N GLY A 181 -7.39 -26.54 67.21
CA GLY A 181 -8.32 -27.68 67.32
C GLY A 181 -9.77 -27.25 67.67
N GLY A 182 -10.76 -27.45 66.77
CA GLY A 182 -12.20 -27.13 66.95
C GLY A 182 -12.60 -25.67 66.67
N GLY A 183 -13.87 -25.28 66.42
CA GLY A 183 -15.14 -26.02 66.30
C GLY A 183 -16.35 -25.11 66.67
N GLY A 184 -17.43 -25.05 65.86
CA GLY A 184 -18.62 -24.24 66.19
C GLY A 184 -19.62 -24.07 65.03
N ASN A 185 -20.93 -24.15 65.32
CA ASN A 185 -22.04 -24.17 64.33
C ASN A 185 -22.89 -22.84 64.39
N PRO A 186 -24.16 -22.73 63.95
CA PRO A 186 -24.58 -21.64 63.04
C PRO A 186 -25.62 -20.67 63.67
N GLY A 187 -26.12 -19.68 62.92
CA GLY A 187 -27.32 -18.97 63.36
C GLY A 187 -27.77 -17.70 62.64
N GLY A 188 -28.74 -17.85 61.73
CA GLY A 188 -29.94 -17.00 61.74
C GLY A 188 -30.00 -15.76 60.81
N PRO A 189 -31.21 -15.27 60.48
CA PRO A 189 -31.43 -14.39 59.34
C PRO A 189 -31.87 -12.96 59.72
N GLY A 190 -31.72 -12.02 58.77
CA GLY A 190 -32.29 -10.67 58.86
C GLY A 190 -32.46 -10.05 57.47
N GLY A 191 -33.71 -9.76 57.08
CA GLY A 191 -34.02 -9.25 55.75
C GLY A 191 -33.79 -7.74 55.60
N GLY A 192 -33.57 -7.30 54.36
CA GLY A 192 -33.47 -5.89 53.99
C GLY A 192 -33.92 -5.69 52.54
N SER A 193 -35.20 -5.34 52.34
CA SER A 193 -35.75 -4.98 51.04
C SER A 193 -35.57 -3.47 50.80
N THR A 194 -34.83 -3.12 49.76
CA THR A 194 -34.86 -1.79 49.10
C THR A 194 -34.63 -2.04 47.61
N SER A 195 -35.69 -2.23 46.84
CA SER A 195 -36.32 -1.17 46.02
C SER A 195 -35.38 -0.59 44.96
N ILE A 196 -35.46 -1.16 43.75
CA ILE A 196 -35.02 -0.53 42.52
C ILE A 196 -35.67 0.85 42.44
N THR A 197 -34.86 1.89 42.28
CA THR A 197 -35.33 3.26 42.08
C THR A 197 -34.61 3.81 40.86
N ASP A 198 -35.25 3.65 39.71
CA ASP A 198 -35.02 4.44 38.51
C ASP A 198 -36.29 5.25 38.30
N PRO A 199 -36.20 6.58 38.47
CA PRO A 199 -36.57 7.42 37.34
C PRO A 199 -35.78 8.74 37.30
N ASP A 200 -34.97 8.93 36.26
CA ASP A 200 -34.86 10.25 35.59
C ASP A 200 -34.11 10.14 34.24
N VAL A 201 -34.85 9.78 33.19
CA VAL A 201 -34.39 9.89 31.81
C VAL A 201 -35.05 11.12 31.19
N PRO A 202 -34.35 12.24 30.98
CA PRO A 202 -34.95 13.40 30.33
C PRO A 202 -35.24 13.09 28.86
N LEU A 203 -36.53 13.03 28.53
CA LEU A 203 -37.04 12.96 27.16
C LEU A 203 -36.50 14.13 26.33
N GLY A 204 -35.71 13.83 25.30
CA GLY A 204 -35.27 14.84 24.33
C GLY A 204 -36.45 15.44 23.56
N PRO A 205 -36.44 16.75 23.24
CA PRO A 205 -37.44 17.35 22.35
C PRO A 205 -37.43 16.69 20.97
N GLY A 206 -38.61 16.54 20.38
CA GLY A 206 -38.82 15.71 19.19
C GLY A 206 -38.43 16.33 17.85
N GLU A 207 -38.48 15.45 16.85
CA GLU A 207 -38.59 15.62 15.38
C GLU A 207 -37.91 16.80 14.65
N PRO A 208 -37.11 16.51 13.59
CA PRO A 208 -36.65 17.53 12.66
C PRO A 208 -37.76 17.89 11.66
N GLU A 209 -38.46 19.01 11.89
CA GLU A 209 -39.20 19.67 10.81
C GLU A 209 -38.22 20.23 9.77
N GLY A 210 -38.58 20.12 8.49
CA GLY A 210 -37.68 20.44 7.39
C GLY A 210 -37.55 21.94 7.14
N GLU A 211 -36.38 22.52 7.40
CA GLU A 211 -35.98 23.80 6.83
C GLU A 211 -34.89 23.61 5.76
N THR A 212 -35.15 24.19 4.59
CA THR A 212 -34.23 24.22 3.46
C THR A 212 -33.02 25.09 3.77
N ALA A 213 -31.91 24.46 4.18
CA ALA A 213 -30.63 25.14 4.27
C ALA A 213 -30.17 25.57 2.86
N GLU A 214 -30.24 26.88 2.59
CA GLU A 214 -29.71 27.47 1.36
C GLU A 214 -28.20 27.23 1.30
N VAL A 215 -27.75 26.44 0.32
CA VAL A 215 -26.33 26.18 0.09
C VAL A 215 -25.63 27.51 -0.23
N PRO A 216 -24.68 27.99 0.60
CA PRO A 216 -23.84 29.11 0.22
C PRO A 216 -23.05 28.69 -1.02
N LYS A 217 -23.22 29.42 -2.12
CA LYS A 217 -22.40 29.24 -3.32
C LYS A 217 -21.02 29.85 -3.08
N GLU A 218 -20.27 29.23 -2.18
CA GLU A 218 -18.88 29.58 -1.96
C GLU A 218 -18.09 29.22 -3.22
N GLU A 219 -17.34 30.20 -3.72
CA GLU A 219 -16.89 30.22 -5.10
C GLU A 219 -15.90 29.09 -5.36
N VAL A 220 -16.25 28.20 -6.30
CA VAL A 220 -15.32 27.17 -6.79
C VAL A 220 -14.01 27.85 -7.22
N PRO A 221 -12.87 27.55 -6.57
CA PRO A 221 -11.61 28.18 -6.94
C PRO A 221 -11.29 27.76 -8.37
N LEU A 222 -11.37 28.74 -9.27
CA LEU A 222 -11.25 28.56 -10.72
C LEU A 222 -10.09 27.63 -11.05
N ALA A 223 -10.37 26.67 -11.93
CA ALA A 223 -9.43 25.65 -12.35
C ALA A 223 -8.05 26.26 -12.63
N ARG A 224 -7.05 25.88 -11.82
CA ARG A 224 -5.65 25.94 -12.24
C ARG A 224 -5.52 24.99 -13.41
N LEU A 225 -5.72 25.52 -14.61
CA LEU A 225 -5.30 24.92 -15.86
C LEU A 225 -3.87 24.37 -15.65
N PRO A 226 -3.57 23.13 -16.07
CA PRO A 226 -2.19 22.66 -16.04
C PRO A 226 -1.36 23.66 -16.83
N GLN A 227 -0.35 24.24 -16.18
CA GLN A 227 0.47 25.31 -16.75
C GLN A 227 1.36 24.71 -17.84
N THR A 228 0.82 24.61 -19.05
CA THR A 228 1.49 24.13 -20.26
C THR A 228 2.53 25.16 -20.69
N GLY A 229 3.75 25.03 -20.15
CA GLY A 229 4.88 25.91 -20.45
C GLY A 229 6.21 25.17 -20.40
N GLN A 230 6.78 24.93 -21.57
CA GLN A 230 8.08 24.27 -21.78
C GLN A 230 8.33 22.96 -20.99
N LEU A 231 7.74 21.89 -21.52
CA LEU A 231 8.45 20.62 -21.66
C LEU A 231 9.91 20.90 -22.09
N TRP A 232 10.89 20.71 -21.21
CA TRP A 232 12.31 21.02 -21.51
C TRP A 232 12.94 20.06 -22.52
N TRP A 233 12.26 18.94 -22.81
CA TRP A 233 12.67 17.80 -23.66
C TRP A 233 13.31 18.12 -25.02
N PRO A 234 12.93 19.18 -25.76
CA PRO A 234 13.68 19.57 -26.96
C PRO A 234 15.15 19.87 -26.67
N VAL A 235 15.48 20.38 -25.48
CA VAL A 235 16.85 20.75 -25.10
C VAL A 235 17.72 19.49 -24.84
N PRO A 236 17.37 18.51 -23.99
CA PRO A 236 18.11 17.24 -23.89
C PRO A 236 18.19 16.46 -25.20
N LEU A 237 17.13 16.44 -26.00
CA LEU A 237 17.09 15.68 -27.25
C LEU A 237 18.01 16.30 -28.33
N LEU A 238 18.04 17.63 -28.42
CA LEU A 238 18.94 18.35 -29.32
C LEU A 238 20.39 18.37 -28.78
N LEU A 239 20.59 18.43 -27.46
CA LEU A 239 21.91 18.30 -26.81
C LEU A 239 22.54 16.92 -27.09
N THR A 240 21.77 15.84 -26.91
CA THR A 240 22.25 14.47 -27.18
C THR A 240 22.52 14.25 -28.67
N GLY A 241 21.64 14.71 -29.57
CA GLY A 241 21.88 14.69 -31.01
C GLY A 241 23.13 15.48 -31.43
N GLY A 242 23.33 16.68 -30.87
CA GLY A 242 24.51 17.52 -31.13
C GLY A 242 25.82 16.88 -30.67
N CYS A 243 25.83 16.28 -29.47
CA CYS A 243 26.97 15.51 -28.97
C CYS A 243 27.31 14.30 -29.87
N LEU A 244 26.29 13.59 -30.37
CA LEU A 244 26.47 12.43 -31.24
C LEU A 244 27.11 12.83 -32.59
N LEU A 245 26.66 13.94 -33.20
CA LEU A 245 27.25 14.49 -34.41
C LEU A 245 28.70 14.97 -34.21
N LEU A 246 29.02 15.59 -33.07
CA LEU A 246 30.39 15.99 -32.72
C LEU A 246 31.34 14.79 -32.61
N VAL A 247 30.91 13.71 -31.96
CA VAL A 247 31.68 12.46 -31.87
C VAL A 247 31.89 11.85 -33.27
N ALA A 248 30.84 11.77 -34.09
CA ALA A 248 30.93 11.25 -35.45
C ALA A 248 31.91 12.07 -36.32
N GLY A 249 31.88 13.39 -36.25
CA GLY A 249 32.80 14.27 -36.98
C GLY A 249 34.26 14.10 -36.56
N ILE A 250 34.53 13.95 -35.26
CA ILE A 250 35.88 13.68 -34.75
C ILE A 250 36.38 12.28 -35.17
N MET A 251 35.48 11.30 -35.28
CA MET A 251 35.82 9.96 -35.76
C MET A 251 36.16 9.94 -37.26
N GLN A 252 35.41 10.65 -38.11
CA GLN A 252 35.70 10.75 -39.54
C GLN A 252 37.08 11.40 -39.79
N ARG A 253 37.37 12.53 -39.13
CA ARG A 253 38.68 13.20 -39.14
C ARG A 253 39.86 12.27 -38.78
N LYS A 254 39.61 11.21 -38.02
CA LYS A 254 40.66 10.29 -37.57
C LYS A 254 40.97 9.16 -38.56
N GLY A 255 40.08 8.89 -39.51
CA GLY A 255 40.26 7.86 -40.54
C GLY A 255 41.32 8.21 -41.59
N GLU A 256 41.50 9.49 -41.90
CA GLU A 256 42.37 9.94 -43.00
C GLU A 256 43.87 9.93 -42.65
N THR A 257 44.21 9.90 -41.36
CA THR A 257 45.62 9.85 -40.90
C THR A 257 46.27 8.47 -40.92
N SER A 258 45.53 7.42 -41.30
CA SER A 258 46.04 6.03 -41.40
C SER A 258 46.22 5.50 -42.83
N SER A 259 45.89 6.29 -43.87
CA SER A 259 46.01 5.88 -45.29
C SER A 259 47.26 6.43 -46.00
N HIS A 260 48.32 6.76 -45.25
CA HIS A 260 49.60 7.24 -45.83
C HIS A 260 50.83 6.48 -45.32
N GLU A 261 50.64 5.27 -44.78
CA GLU A 261 51.75 4.36 -44.45
C GLU A 261 51.43 2.91 -44.87
N ARG A 262 51.19 2.72 -46.17
CA ARG A 262 51.44 1.49 -46.94
C ARG A 262 51.72 1.84 -48.40
#